data_AF-A0A535RQH6-F1
#
_entry.id   AF-A0A535RQH6-F1
#
_cell.length_a   1.000
_cell.length_b   1.000
_cell.length_c   1.000
_cell.angle_alpha   90.00
_cell.angle_beta   90.00
_cell.angle_gamma   90.00
#
_symmetry.space_group_name_H-M   'P 1'
#
loop_
_entity.id
_entity.type
_entity.pdbx_description
1 polymer ?
#
loop_
_entity_poly.entity_id
_entity_poly.type
_entity_poly.pdbx_seq_one_letter_code
_entity_poly.pdbx_strand_id
1 'polypeptide(L)'
;MQARIRTVIMRGGTSRGIFFRDEDLPVDPEARKWTILAAFGSPDRYGRQIDGLGGATSLTSKAAIISKGTQPGIDVNFTFGQVSIEQPLIDMRGNCGNISAAVGPY
;
A
#
# COMPACT_ATOMS: atom_id res chain seq x y z
N MET A 1 1.85 -20.33 9.87
CA MET A 1 1.54 -20.50 8.42
C MET A 1 1.32 -19.12 7.84
N GLN A 2 1.80 -18.82 6.62
CA GLN A 2 1.57 -17.50 6.00
C GLN A 2 0.15 -17.40 5.42
N ALA A 3 -0.51 -16.26 5.62
CA ALA A 3 -1.76 -15.94 4.94
C ALA A 3 -1.47 -15.38 3.53
N ARG A 4 -2.29 -15.72 2.55
CA ARG A 4 -2.17 -15.20 1.18
C ARG A 4 -3.11 -14.02 1.00
N ILE A 5 -2.57 -12.88 0.58
CA ILE A 5 -3.32 -11.68 0.22
C ILE A 5 -3.05 -11.39 -1.26
N ARG A 6 -4.11 -11.18 -2.04
CA ARG A 6 -3.97 -10.80 -3.45
C ARG A 6 -3.42 -9.38 -3.53
N THR A 7 -2.40 -9.19 -4.35
CA THR A 7 -1.73 -7.90 -4.49
C THR A 7 -1.10 -7.77 -5.88
N VAL A 8 -0.90 -6.54 -6.33
CA VAL A 8 -0.12 -6.24 -7.55
C VAL A 8 1.00 -5.26 -7.18
N ILE A 9 2.19 -5.43 -7.77
CA ILE A 9 3.27 -4.45 -7.66
C ILE A 9 3.31 -3.70 -8.99
N MET A 10 3.16 -2.38 -8.94
CA MET A 10 3.13 -1.55 -10.15
C MET A 10 4.03 -0.34 -10.00
N ARG A 11 4.64 0.07 -11.12
CA ARG A 11 5.24 1.39 -11.24
C ARG A 11 4.15 2.39 -11.64
N GLY A 12 4.00 3.44 -10.84
CA GLY A 12 3.19 4.62 -11.18
C GLY A 12 4.10 5.85 -11.22
N GLY A 13 4.16 6.54 -12.37
CA GLY A 13 5.12 7.63 -12.57
C GLY A 13 6.54 7.20 -12.21
N THR A 14 7.21 7.93 -11.32
CA THR A 14 8.56 7.61 -10.82
C THR A 14 8.56 6.85 -9.48
N SER A 15 7.44 6.27 -9.07
CA SER A 15 7.31 5.49 -7.83
C SER A 15 6.88 4.04 -8.10
N ARG A 16 7.13 3.16 -7.14
CA ARG A 16 6.61 1.79 -7.13
C ARG A 16 5.72 1.61 -5.91
N GLY A 17 4.55 1.03 -6.11
CA GLY A 17 3.60 0.76 -5.04
C GLY A 17 3.13 -0.68 -5.03
N ILE A 18 2.64 -1.09 -3.86
CA ILE A 18 1.90 -2.33 -3.68
C ILE A 18 0.40 -1.97 -3.66
N PHE A 19 -0.34 -2.56 -4.58
CA PHE A 19 -1.76 -2.30 -4.81
C PHE A 19 -2.59 -3.45 -4.26
N PHE A 20 -3.50 -3.10 -3.35
CA PHE A 20 -4.44 -3.99 -2.70
C PHE A 20 -5.86 -3.64 -3.13
N ARG A 21 -6.72 -4.66 -3.25
CA ARG A 21 -8.16 -4.43 -3.18
C ARG A 21 -8.55 -4.29 -1.72
N ASP A 22 -9.44 -3.36 -1.43
CA ASP A 22 -9.95 -3.16 -0.07
C ASP A 22 -10.60 -4.43 0.50
N GLU A 23 -11.32 -5.18 -0.35
CA GLU A 23 -11.99 -6.44 -0.01
C GLU A 23 -11.03 -7.61 0.30
N ASP A 24 -9.77 -7.53 -0.14
CA ASP A 24 -8.76 -8.54 0.12
C ASP A 24 -8.01 -8.30 1.44
N LEU A 25 -8.21 -7.13 2.08
CA LEU A 25 -7.60 -6.79 3.36
C LEU A 25 -8.53 -7.10 4.54
N PRO A 26 -7.97 -7.36 5.74
CA PRO A 26 -8.77 -7.50 6.95
C PRO A 26 -9.70 -6.29 7.19
N VAL A 27 -10.88 -6.55 7.72
CA VAL A 27 -11.82 -5.50 8.15
C VAL A 27 -11.37 -4.86 9.46
N ASP A 28 -10.78 -5.64 10.36
CA ASP A 28 -10.19 -5.13 11.60
C ASP A 28 -9.04 -4.14 11.31
N PRO A 29 -9.10 -2.88 11.78
CA PRO A 29 -8.12 -1.86 11.45
C PRO A 29 -6.69 -2.20 11.89
N GLU A 30 -6.53 -2.87 13.03
CA GLU A 30 -5.21 -3.24 13.54
C GLU A 30 -4.60 -4.37 12.71
N ALA A 31 -5.37 -5.44 12.45
CA ALA A 31 -4.96 -6.53 11.57
C ALA A 31 -4.66 -6.02 10.16
N ARG A 32 -5.45 -5.10 9.63
CA ARG A 32 -5.22 -4.44 8.33
C ARG A 32 -3.90 -3.69 8.32
N LYS A 33 -3.67 -2.84 9.33
CA LYS A 33 -2.43 -2.08 9.47
C LYS A 33 -1.22 -3.02 9.48
N TRP A 34 -1.26 -4.07 10.31
CA TRP A 34 -0.15 -5.02 10.42
C TRP A 34 0.04 -5.89 9.18
N THR A 35 -1.05 -6.22 8.47
CA THR A 35 -0.98 -6.93 7.18
C THR A 35 -0.23 -6.09 6.14
N ILE A 36 -0.56 -4.80 6.03
CA ILE A 36 0.13 -3.90 5.10
C ILE A 36 1.59 -3.72 5.54
N LEU A 37 1.85 -3.44 6.82
CA LEU A 37 3.21 -3.30 7.35
C LEU A 37 4.08 -4.54 7.05
N ALA A 38 3.55 -5.74 7.29
CA ALA A 38 4.23 -6.99 6.99
C ALA A 38 4.50 -7.17 5.49
N ALA A 39 3.55 -6.80 4.61
CA ALA A 39 3.77 -6.86 3.16
C ALA A 39 4.95 -5.99 2.70
N PHE A 40 5.24 -4.90 3.40
CA PHE A 40 6.39 -4.02 3.13
C PHE A 40 7.66 -4.41 3.88
N GLY A 41 7.59 -5.35 4.84
CA GLY A 41 8.72 -5.65 5.72
C GLY A 41 9.01 -4.53 6.71
N SER A 42 7.97 -3.83 7.18
CA SER A 42 8.05 -2.71 8.14
C SER A 42 7.37 -3.07 9.47
N PRO A 43 7.80 -2.49 10.61
CA PRO A 43 9.01 -1.68 10.77
C PRO A 43 10.28 -2.53 10.66
N ASP A 44 11.29 -2.01 9.98
CA ASP A 44 12.63 -2.60 9.89
C ASP A 44 13.67 -1.65 10.49
N ARG A 45 14.19 -2.03 11.67
CA ARG A 45 15.26 -1.30 12.37
C ARG A 45 16.56 -1.19 11.55
N TYR A 46 16.74 -2.03 10.55
CA TYR A 46 17.90 -2.01 9.68
C TYR A 46 17.68 -1.13 8.43
N GLY A 47 16.46 -0.65 8.20
CA GLY A 47 16.15 0.23 7.08
C GLY A 47 16.26 -0.43 5.71
N ARG A 48 16.08 -1.75 5.60
CA ARG A 48 16.32 -2.55 4.37
C ARG A 48 15.05 -3.15 3.76
N GLN A 49 14.00 -3.38 4.54
CA GLN A 49 12.75 -4.02 4.11
C GLN A 49 12.97 -5.38 3.41
N ILE A 50 14.03 -6.11 3.80
CA ILE A 50 14.45 -7.35 3.13
C ILE A 50 13.45 -8.50 3.33
N ASP A 51 12.64 -8.44 4.38
CA ASP A 51 11.59 -9.42 4.71
C ASP A 51 10.21 -8.96 4.22
N GLY A 52 10.18 -8.25 3.10
CA GLY A 52 8.96 -7.74 2.48
C GLY A 52 9.18 -7.27 1.05
N LEU A 53 8.16 -6.65 0.48
CA LEU A 53 8.15 -6.17 -0.90
C LEU A 53 8.52 -4.67 -1.02
N GLY A 54 8.75 -4.01 0.12
CA GLY A 54 9.28 -2.65 0.17
C GLY A 54 10.67 -2.55 -0.45
N GLY A 55 11.06 -1.36 -0.89
CA GLY A 55 12.36 -1.13 -1.52
C GLY A 55 13.30 -0.23 -0.71
N ALA A 56 13.06 -0.07 0.59
CA ALA A 56 13.87 0.71 1.52
C ALA A 56 14.03 2.20 1.14
N THR A 57 13.12 2.74 0.33
CA THR A 57 13.07 4.17 0.01
C THR A 57 11.64 4.69 0.06
N SER A 58 11.48 5.99 0.29
CA SER A 58 10.16 6.64 0.27
C SER A 58 9.42 6.45 -1.07
N LEU A 59 10.16 6.28 -2.18
CA LEU A 59 9.64 6.06 -3.53
C LEU A 59 9.13 4.63 -3.78
N THR A 60 9.49 3.68 -2.93
CA THR A 60 9.19 2.24 -3.08
C THR A 60 8.49 1.63 -1.86
N SER A 61 8.17 2.43 -0.84
CA SER A 61 7.43 2.05 0.36
C SER A 61 6.05 2.72 0.39
N LYS A 62 5.21 2.40 -0.62
CA LYS A 62 3.93 3.06 -0.91
C LYS A 62 2.81 2.04 -1.13
N ALA A 63 1.75 2.11 -0.33
CA ALA A 63 0.55 1.30 -0.49
C ALA A 63 -0.53 2.08 -1.27
N ALA A 64 -1.26 1.36 -2.13
CA ALA A 64 -2.48 1.82 -2.76
C ALA A 64 -3.60 0.84 -2.42
N ILE A 65 -4.68 1.34 -1.83
CA ILE A 65 -5.86 0.53 -1.49
C ILE A 65 -7.01 1.02 -2.38
N ILE A 66 -7.54 0.10 -3.18
CA ILE A 66 -8.54 0.39 -4.20
C ILE A 66 -9.85 -0.31 -3.86
N SER A 67 -10.95 0.44 -3.90
CA SER A 67 -12.30 -0.12 -3.79
C SER A 67 -13.20 0.46 -4.88
N LYS A 68 -14.38 -0.12 -5.07
CA LYS A 68 -15.38 0.44 -5.98
C LYS A 68 -15.83 1.81 -5.46
N GLY A 69 -16.02 2.76 -6.36
CA GLY A 69 -16.57 4.08 -6.03
C GLY A 69 -17.97 3.96 -5.41
N THR A 70 -18.25 4.83 -4.44
CA THR A 70 -19.53 4.86 -3.71
C THR A 70 -20.45 6.01 -4.12
N GLN A 71 -19.99 6.88 -5.01
CA GLN A 71 -20.69 8.09 -5.45
C GLN A 71 -20.94 8.05 -6.97
N PRO A 72 -22.04 8.66 -7.46
CA PRO A 72 -22.28 8.77 -8.90
C PRO A 72 -21.11 9.44 -9.63
N GLY A 73 -20.65 8.83 -10.73
CA GLY A 73 -19.54 9.35 -11.54
C GLY A 73 -18.14 9.06 -10.98
N ILE A 74 -18.01 8.32 -9.88
CA ILE A 74 -16.74 7.84 -9.35
C ILE A 74 -16.64 6.34 -9.57
N ASP A 75 -15.70 5.90 -10.41
CA ASP A 75 -15.51 4.47 -10.71
C ASP A 75 -14.84 3.73 -9.55
N VAL A 76 -13.84 4.35 -8.93
CA VAL A 76 -13.03 3.76 -7.86
C VAL A 76 -12.71 4.77 -6.76
N ASN A 77 -12.59 4.27 -5.53
CA ASN A 77 -11.97 5.01 -4.44
C ASN A 77 -10.50 4.59 -4.35
N PHE A 78 -9.63 5.57 -4.15
CA PHE A 78 -8.19 5.37 -3.99
C PHE A 78 -7.73 5.93 -2.65
N THR A 79 -7.20 5.07 -1.79
CA THR A 79 -6.51 5.46 -0.56
C THR A 79 -5.01 5.21 -0.72
N PHE A 80 -4.24 6.28 -0.57
CA PHE A 80 -2.78 6.21 -0.54
C PHE A 80 -2.30 5.99 0.89
N GLY A 81 -1.27 5.15 1.06
CA GLY A 81 -0.56 4.98 2.32
C GLY A 81 0.95 5.09 2.14
N GLN A 82 1.58 6.07 2.77
CA GLN A 82 3.04 6.10 2.89
C GLN A 82 3.46 5.19 4.05
N VAL A 83 4.12 4.08 3.74
CA VAL A 83 4.54 3.11 4.76
C VAL A 83 5.91 3.53 5.29
N SER A 84 5.99 3.77 6.60
CA SER A 84 7.26 4.07 7.26
C SER A 84 8.18 2.85 7.20
N ILE A 85 9.47 3.08 6.98
CA ILE A 85 10.46 2.01 6.97
C ILE A 85 10.78 1.60 8.41
N GLU A 86 11.00 2.55 9.30
CA GLU A 86 11.52 2.28 10.65
C GLU A 86 10.43 2.20 11.73
N GLN A 87 9.25 2.77 11.47
CA GLN A 87 8.17 2.87 12.46
C GLN A 87 6.97 2.01 12.04
N PRO A 88 6.20 1.44 12.99
CA PRO A 88 4.97 0.71 12.69
C PRO A 88 3.83 1.68 12.35
N LEU A 89 3.99 2.44 11.26
CA LEU A 89 3.13 3.55 10.87
C LEU A 89 2.87 3.52 9.35
N ILE A 90 1.62 3.79 8.98
CA ILE A 90 1.20 4.05 7.61
C ILE A 90 0.52 5.42 7.62
N ASP A 91 1.08 6.41 6.94
CA ASP A 91 0.46 7.73 6.81
C ASP A 91 -0.53 7.73 5.64
N MET A 92 -1.82 7.83 5.96
CA MET A 92 -2.94 7.82 5.00
C MET A 92 -3.55 9.20 4.77
N ARG A 93 -2.94 10.28 5.27
CA ARG A 93 -3.49 11.65 5.14
C ARG A 93 -3.19 12.29 3.78
N GLY A 94 -2.17 11.79 3.10
CA GLY A 94 -1.67 12.36 1.86
C GLY A 94 -2.27 11.72 0.60
N ASN A 95 -1.89 12.28 -0.53
CA ASN A 95 -2.05 11.67 -1.85
C ASN A 95 -0.66 11.54 -2.50
N CYS A 96 -0.54 10.71 -3.54
CA CYS A 96 0.68 10.59 -4.33
C CYS A 96 0.33 10.54 -5.82
N GLY A 97 0.58 11.64 -6.54
CA GLY A 97 0.27 11.76 -7.97
C GLY A 97 0.95 10.70 -8.85
N ASN A 98 2.15 10.26 -8.46
CA ASN A 98 2.82 9.15 -9.13
C ASN A 98 2.03 7.84 -9.00
N ILE A 99 1.57 7.50 -7.79
CA ILE A 99 0.80 6.28 -7.54
C ILE A 99 -0.59 6.38 -8.18
N SER A 100 -1.24 7.56 -8.16
CA SER A 100 -2.54 7.73 -8.82
C SER A 100 -2.48 7.47 -10.33
N ALA A 101 -1.34 7.70 -10.99
CA ALA A 101 -1.17 7.39 -12.41
C ALA A 101 -1.24 5.88 -12.73
N ALA A 102 -1.01 5.02 -11.74
CA ALA A 102 -1.15 3.56 -11.86
C ALA A 102 -2.52 3.04 -11.38
N VAL A 103 -3.39 3.90 -10.83
CA VAL A 103 -4.73 3.49 -10.36
C VAL A 103 -5.65 3.15 -11.52
N GLY A 104 -5.66 3.94 -12.59
CA GLY A 104 -6.50 3.65 -13.76
C GLY A 104 -6.13 2.35 -14.49
N PRO A 105 -4.83 2.05 -14.68
CA PRO A 105 -4.39 0.77 -15.26
C PRO A 105 -4.55 -0.48 -14.38
N TYR A 106 -4.70 -0.33 -13.06
CA TYR A 106 -4.87 -1.43 -12.09
C TYR A 106 -6.31 -1.96 -12.11
#